data_AF-A0A6N7ZLT4-F1
#
_entry.id   AF-A0A6N7ZLT4-F1
#
_cell.length_a   1.000
_cell.length_b   1.000
_cell.length_c   1.000
_cell.angle_alpha   90.00
_cell.angle_beta   90.00
_cell.angle_gamma   90.00
#
_symmetry.space_group_name_H-M   'P 1'
#
loop_
_entity.id
_entity.type
_entity.pdbx_description
1 polymer ?
#
loop_
_entity_poly.entity_id
_entity_poly.type
_entity_poly.pdbx_seq_one_letter_code
_entity_poly.pdbx_strand_id
1 'polypeptide(L)'
;MEAIRVSHPERWWFARAEDLPWLVNPDGWNERPRWADRDTRHWAEIAPIVDGLARALSAGAYDVEGGNAVLRVELSTLEETDRKIVRSWFQPWQAPSADPWSTTMSDGRHRCWNSWHAQPSALLPLSSALFEHTDHVHEMPAETLRYYRDDAATGLATMPQEVADLAPLYVAELRRAASLEVPDDTREEETRAASSPGRVLPNSPAVESLAKRIADLLARRTVVDADDLRSPRDRDRAATNHQRHQREDPSGPAGRERP
;
A
#
# COMPACT_ATOMS: atom_id res chain seq x y z
N MET A 1 9.65 26.73 12.09
CA MET A 1 8.28 26.18 11.97
C MET A 1 7.78 26.30 10.54
N GLU A 2 7.49 25.16 9.92
CA GLU A 2 6.90 25.04 8.59
C GLU A 2 5.47 24.48 8.69
N ALA A 3 4.67 24.69 7.64
CA ALA A 3 3.31 24.14 7.53
C ALA A 3 3.28 23.01 6.50
N ILE A 4 2.86 21.82 6.93
CA ILE A 4 2.56 20.67 6.08
C ILE A 4 1.06 20.64 5.82
N ARG A 5 0.68 20.70 4.54
CA ARG A 5 -0.72 20.65 4.11
C ARG A 5 -1.04 19.24 3.66
N VAL A 6 -2.04 18.63 4.28
CA VAL A 6 -2.57 17.32 3.91
C VAL A 6 -3.93 17.54 3.25
N SER A 7 -3.95 17.35 1.93
CA SER A 7 -5.20 17.33 1.18
C SER A 7 -5.90 15.98 1.42
N HIS A 8 -7.24 16.03 1.50
CA HIS A 8 -8.07 14.84 1.71
C HIS A 8 -7.62 13.98 2.90
N PRO A 9 -7.61 14.51 4.14
CA PRO A 9 -7.19 13.75 5.32
C PRO A 9 -7.98 12.45 5.51
N GLU A 10 -9.20 12.37 4.98
CA GLU A 10 -10.04 11.17 4.92
C GLU A 10 -9.50 10.04 4.03
N ARG A 11 -8.47 10.29 3.22
CA ARG A 11 -7.83 9.27 2.36
C ARG A 11 -6.59 8.64 2.99
N TRP A 12 -6.29 8.95 4.25
CA TRP A 12 -5.09 8.51 4.95
C TRP A 12 -5.40 7.52 6.05
N TRP A 13 -4.63 6.46 6.13
CA TRP A 13 -4.62 5.54 7.26
C TRP A 13 -3.22 5.48 7.86
N PHE A 14 -3.11 4.87 9.04
CA PHE A 14 -1.89 4.91 9.83
C PHE A 14 -1.44 3.50 10.16
N ALA A 15 -0.21 3.18 9.77
CA ALA A 15 0.35 1.84 9.88
C ALA A 15 1.52 1.81 10.88
N ARG A 16 1.58 0.73 11.65
CA ARG A 16 2.77 0.21 12.29
C ARG A 16 3.42 -0.82 11.37
N ALA A 17 4.66 -1.20 11.66
CA ALA A 17 5.37 -2.23 10.90
C ALA A 17 4.61 -3.57 10.88
N GLU A 18 3.96 -3.93 12.00
CA GLU A 18 3.19 -5.17 12.14
C GLU A 18 1.90 -5.20 11.30
N ASP A 19 1.38 -4.04 10.90
CA ASP A 19 0.20 -3.95 10.01
C ASP A 19 0.55 -4.31 8.57
N LEU A 20 1.83 -4.27 8.20
CA LEU A 20 2.35 -4.63 6.88
C LEU A 20 3.40 -5.76 6.98
N PRO A 21 3.04 -6.97 7.44
CA PRO A 21 4.00 -8.05 7.68
C PRO A 21 4.68 -8.56 6.39
N TRP A 22 4.10 -8.26 5.22
CA TRP A 22 4.65 -8.57 3.91
C TRP A 22 5.72 -7.55 3.45
N LEU A 23 5.83 -6.38 4.09
CA LEU A 23 6.82 -5.37 3.74
C LEU A 23 8.19 -5.74 4.32
N VAL A 24 8.90 -6.60 3.59
CA VAL A 24 10.28 -6.96 3.86
C VAL A 24 11.26 -5.94 3.26
N ASN A 25 12.56 -6.11 3.53
CA ASN A 25 13.62 -5.29 2.92
C ASN A 25 13.47 -5.32 1.39
N PRO A 26 13.19 -4.17 0.74
CA PRO A 26 12.91 -4.12 -0.70
C PRO A 26 14.12 -4.46 -1.58
N ASP A 27 15.34 -4.49 -1.02
CA ASP A 27 16.58 -4.82 -1.72
C ASP A 27 17.02 -6.29 -1.52
N GLY A 28 16.21 -7.10 -0.84
CA GLY A 28 16.56 -8.48 -0.43
C GLY A 28 16.78 -9.49 -1.57
N TRP A 29 16.50 -9.15 -2.83
CA TRP A 29 16.66 -10.08 -3.95
C TRP A 29 18.02 -10.02 -4.66
N ASN A 30 18.78 -8.93 -4.49
CA ASN A 30 20.08 -8.76 -5.12
C ASN A 30 21.12 -8.04 -4.24
N GLU A 31 20.77 -7.70 -2.99
CA GLU A 31 21.61 -7.00 -2.00
C GLU A 31 22.21 -5.67 -2.51
N ARG A 32 21.72 -5.16 -3.65
CA ARG A 32 22.17 -3.91 -4.24
C ARG A 32 21.12 -2.86 -3.95
N PRO A 33 21.50 -1.72 -3.36
CA PRO A 33 20.57 -0.61 -3.20
C PRO A 33 20.00 -0.26 -4.58
N ARG A 34 18.69 -0.41 -4.75
CA ARG A 34 18.01 0.04 -5.97
C ARG A 34 18.14 1.56 -6.15
N TRP A 35 18.32 2.28 -5.04
CA TRP A 35 18.52 3.72 -4.98
C TRP A 35 19.79 4.05 -4.18
N ALA A 36 20.70 4.81 -4.78
CA ALA A 36 22.02 5.10 -4.22
C ALA A 36 21.96 5.93 -2.93
N ASP A 37 20.88 6.66 -2.72
CA ASP A 37 20.71 7.56 -1.58
C ASP A 37 19.98 6.91 -0.39
N ARG A 38 19.47 5.67 -0.53
CA ARG A 38 18.71 4.94 0.52
C ARG A 38 19.36 5.03 1.89
N ASP A 39 20.65 4.68 1.95
CA ASP A 39 21.44 4.58 3.19
C ASP A 39 22.06 5.93 3.60
N THR A 40 21.89 6.96 2.77
CA THR A 40 22.50 8.28 2.99
C THR A 40 21.53 9.28 3.63
N ARG A 41 20.26 8.90 3.81
CA ARG A 41 19.26 9.76 4.47
C ARG A 41 19.27 9.55 5.98
N HIS A 42 19.00 10.60 6.74
CA HIS A 42 18.99 10.54 8.20
C HIS A 42 17.65 10.01 8.74
N TRP A 43 17.34 8.73 8.48
CA TRP A 43 16.05 8.13 8.87
C TRP A 43 15.76 8.19 10.36
N ALA A 44 16.79 8.20 11.21
CA ALA A 44 16.66 8.39 12.66
C ALA A 44 16.12 9.78 13.04
N GLU A 45 16.26 10.79 12.16
CA GLU A 45 15.70 12.13 12.34
C GLU A 45 14.36 12.29 11.61
N ILE A 46 14.21 11.66 10.44
CA ILE A 46 12.98 11.71 9.63
C ILE A 46 11.82 10.95 10.30
N ALA A 47 12.06 9.72 10.77
CA ALA A 47 10.99 8.85 11.26
C ALA A 47 10.23 9.43 12.48
N PRO A 48 10.89 10.03 13.50
CA PRO A 48 10.16 10.67 14.60
C PRO A 48 9.29 11.84 14.16
N ILE A 49 9.72 12.59 13.16
CA ILE A 49 8.97 13.73 12.63
C ILE A 49 7.71 13.25 11.90
N VAL A 50 7.85 12.24 11.04
CA VAL A 50 6.71 11.64 10.32
C VAL A 50 5.74 10.97 11.30
N ASP A 51 6.25 10.27 12.33
CA ASP A 51 5.44 9.68 13.41
C ASP A 51 4.64 10.74 14.18
N GLY A 52 5.29 11.84 14.58
CA GLY A 52 4.61 12.95 15.26
C GLY A 52 3.49 13.56 14.41
N LEU A 53 3.75 13.79 13.13
CA LEU A 53 2.75 14.30 12.17
C LEU A 53 1.60 13.31 11.95
N ALA A 54 1.90 12.01 11.84
CA ALA A 54 0.90 10.96 11.69
C ALA A 54 -0.02 10.87 12.91
N ARG A 55 0.54 10.91 14.12
CA ARG A 55 -0.23 10.91 15.37
C ARG A 55 -1.11 12.15 15.48
N ALA A 56 -0.59 13.32 15.12
CA ALA A 56 -1.37 14.55 15.10
C ALA A 56 -2.53 14.46 14.10
N LEU A 57 -2.30 13.93 12.90
CA LEU A 57 -3.35 13.71 11.90
C LEU A 57 -4.40 12.71 12.38
N SER A 58 -3.97 11.57 12.92
CA SER A 58 -4.82 10.51 13.48
C SER A 58 -5.71 11.02 14.62
N ALA A 59 -5.15 11.85 15.52
CA ALA A 59 -5.86 12.42 16.66
C ALA A 59 -6.75 13.63 16.30
N GLY A 60 -6.74 14.10 15.05
CA GLY A 60 -7.44 15.34 14.68
C GLY A 60 -6.78 16.62 15.23
N ALA A 61 -5.51 16.56 15.63
CA ALA A 61 -4.75 17.66 16.22
C ALA A 61 -4.08 18.53 15.14
N TYR A 62 -4.90 19.14 14.27
CA TYR A 62 -4.45 20.01 13.18
C TYR A 62 -5.40 21.19 12.96
N ASP A 63 -4.90 22.25 12.34
CA ASP A 63 -5.74 23.36 11.87
C ASP A 63 -6.37 23.00 10.51
N VAL A 64 -7.51 23.61 10.17
CA VAL A 64 -8.14 23.44 8.84
C VAL A 64 -8.04 24.73 8.05
N GLU A 65 -7.40 24.67 6.88
CA GLU A 65 -7.28 25.81 5.95
C GLU A 65 -7.65 25.41 4.52
N GLY A 66 -8.71 26.02 3.98
CA GLY A 66 -9.14 25.77 2.60
C GLY A 66 -9.49 24.30 2.32
N GLY A 67 -10.05 23.60 3.31
CA GLY A 67 -10.39 22.18 3.21
C GLY A 67 -9.22 21.21 3.41
N ASN A 68 -8.01 21.72 3.67
CA ASN A 68 -6.84 20.88 3.98
C ASN A 68 -6.59 20.84 5.48
N ALA A 69 -6.08 19.72 5.98
CA ALA A 69 -5.47 19.66 7.30
C ALA A 69 -4.08 20.32 7.26
N VAL A 70 -3.78 21.17 8.23
CA VAL A 70 -2.52 21.92 8.33
C VAL A 70 -1.81 21.55 9.63
N LEU A 71 -0.68 20.87 9.47
CA LEU A 71 0.20 20.45 10.56
C LEU A 71 1.39 21.41 10.63
N ARG A 72 1.75 21.89 11.83
CA ARG A 72 2.92 22.74 12.04
C ARG A 72 4.06 21.93 12.64
N VAL A 73 5.25 22.05 12.05
CA VAL A 73 6.41 21.24 12.44
C VAL A 73 7.73 22.00 12.29
N GLU A 74 8.71 21.71 13.14
CA GLU A 74 10.05 22.26 13.01
C GLU A 74 10.92 21.34 12.15
N LEU A 75 11.39 21.85 11.01
CA LEU A 75 12.21 21.11 10.05
C LEU A 75 13.58 21.78 9.81
N SER A 76 13.90 22.89 10.49
CA SER A 76 15.14 23.64 10.25
C SER A 76 16.41 22.86 10.60
N THR A 77 16.31 21.83 11.43
CA THR A 77 17.42 20.94 11.78
C THR A 77 17.72 19.90 10.69
N LEU A 78 16.77 19.63 9.78
CA LEU A 78 16.96 18.70 8.69
C LEU A 78 17.65 19.36 7.50
N GLU A 79 18.48 18.58 6.80
CA GLU A 79 18.99 18.93 5.48
C GLU A 79 17.84 19.03 4.46
N GLU A 80 18.04 19.80 3.37
CA GLU A 80 16.98 20.06 2.39
C GLU A 80 16.39 18.79 1.77
N THR A 81 17.22 17.78 1.50
CA THR A 81 16.74 16.49 0.95
C THR A 81 15.83 15.76 1.93
N ASP A 82 16.15 15.79 3.22
CA ASP A 82 15.39 15.11 4.26
C ASP A 82 14.10 15.89 4.58
N ARG A 83 14.16 17.23 4.56
CA ARG A 83 12.96 18.09 4.55
C ARG A 83 12.03 17.74 3.40
N LYS A 84 12.57 17.53 2.20
CA LYS A 84 11.79 17.15 1.03
C LYS A 84 11.12 15.79 1.21
N ILE A 85 11.77 14.83 1.86
CA ILE A 85 11.16 13.52 2.20
C ILE A 85 9.98 13.70 3.16
N VAL A 86 10.13 14.50 4.22
CA VAL A 86 9.02 14.78 5.16
C VAL A 86 7.86 15.46 4.44
N ARG A 87 8.13 16.48 3.62
CA ARG A 87 7.09 17.19 2.86
C ARG A 87 6.38 16.27 1.86
N SER A 88 7.14 15.48 1.09
CA SER A 88 6.57 14.59 0.07
C SER A 88 5.77 13.44 0.65
N TRP A 89 6.00 13.08 1.91
CA TRP A 89 5.21 12.08 2.62
C TRP A 89 3.72 12.45 2.68
N PHE A 90 3.39 13.74 2.68
CA PHE A 90 2.02 14.25 2.79
C PHE A 90 1.48 14.85 1.48
N GLN A 91 2.24 14.71 0.38
CA GLN A 91 1.83 15.20 -0.93
C GLN A 91 1.13 14.10 -1.72
N PRO A 92 0.01 14.42 -2.40
CA PRO A 92 -0.58 13.51 -3.37
C PRO A 92 0.47 13.04 -4.39
N TRP A 93 0.39 11.77 -4.83
CA TRP A 93 1.29 11.14 -5.82
C TRP A 93 2.74 10.90 -5.39
N GLN A 94 3.14 11.32 -4.20
CA GLN A 94 4.49 11.09 -3.67
C GLN A 94 4.52 10.40 -2.31
N ALA A 95 3.37 10.35 -1.64
CA ALA A 95 3.19 9.67 -0.38
C ALA A 95 3.34 8.16 -0.55
N PRO A 96 3.84 7.43 0.46
CA PRO A 96 3.67 5.99 0.50
C PRO A 96 2.20 5.61 0.41
N SER A 97 1.88 4.70 -0.50
CA SER A 97 0.49 4.40 -0.85
C SER A 97 0.22 2.90 -0.89
N ALA A 98 -0.73 2.47 -0.06
CA ALA A 98 -1.21 1.11 0.07
C ALA A 98 -2.56 1.12 0.77
N ASP A 99 -3.26 -0.01 0.76
CA ASP A 99 -4.49 -0.21 1.54
C ASP A 99 -4.26 -1.34 2.57
N PRO A 100 -4.90 -1.31 3.75
CA PRO A 100 -4.69 -2.30 4.81
C PRO A 100 -4.92 -3.76 4.40
N TRP A 101 -5.79 -3.99 3.41
CA TRP A 101 -6.11 -5.33 2.88
C TRP A 101 -5.25 -5.71 1.67
N SER A 102 -4.35 -4.84 1.21
CA SER A 102 -3.46 -5.08 0.08
C SER A 102 -2.13 -5.64 0.53
N THR A 103 -1.56 -6.56 -0.26
CA THR A 103 -0.18 -7.06 -0.13
C THR A 103 0.81 -6.27 -0.99
N THR A 104 0.34 -5.20 -1.62
CA THR A 104 1.13 -4.38 -2.54
C THR A 104 1.10 -2.92 -2.12
N MET A 105 2.18 -2.21 -2.47
CA MET A 105 2.34 -0.78 -2.25
C MET A 105 2.85 -0.17 -3.54
N SER A 106 2.18 0.88 -4.01
CA SER A 106 2.47 1.52 -5.30
C SER A 106 3.71 2.41 -5.22
N ASP A 107 3.91 3.09 -4.09
CA ASP A 107 5.08 3.92 -3.81
C ASP A 107 5.44 3.91 -2.31
N GLY A 108 6.68 4.26 -1.98
CA GLY A 108 7.11 4.52 -0.61
C GLY A 108 7.66 3.31 0.16
N ARG A 109 7.76 2.12 -0.46
CA ARG A 109 8.28 0.89 0.18
C ARG A 109 9.60 1.11 0.93
N HIS A 110 10.57 1.76 0.29
CA HIS A 110 11.87 2.07 0.91
C HIS A 110 11.74 3.06 2.06
N ARG A 111 10.85 4.05 1.94
CA ARG A 111 10.64 5.06 2.98
C ARG A 111 10.03 4.44 4.23
N CYS A 112 8.99 3.63 4.06
CA CYS A 112 8.36 2.91 5.16
C CYS A 112 9.33 1.94 5.83
N TRP A 113 10.00 1.09 5.04
CA TRP A 113 10.96 0.11 5.57
C TRP A 113 12.10 0.79 6.34
N ASN A 114 12.75 1.82 5.77
CA ASN A 114 13.83 2.53 6.45
C ASN A 114 13.35 3.26 7.71
N SER A 115 12.16 3.84 7.68
CA SER A 115 11.60 4.56 8.84
C SER A 115 11.29 3.59 9.99
N TRP A 116 10.69 2.44 9.72
CA TRP A 116 10.48 1.40 10.73
C TRP A 116 11.77 0.73 11.19
N HIS A 117 12.77 0.59 10.31
CA HIS A 117 14.08 0.10 10.72
C HIS A 117 14.77 1.08 11.67
N ALA A 118 14.65 2.40 11.44
CA ALA A 118 15.21 3.42 12.31
C ALA A 118 14.40 3.61 13.61
N GLN A 119 13.07 3.51 13.54
CA GLN A 119 12.14 3.62 14.66
C GLN A 119 11.04 2.54 14.56
N PRO A 120 11.23 1.36 15.18
CA PRO A 120 10.30 0.22 15.04
C PRO A 120 8.87 0.48 15.52
N SER A 121 8.68 1.44 16.44
CA SER A 121 7.37 1.82 16.98
C SER A 121 6.70 2.97 16.22
N ALA A 122 7.32 3.47 15.14
CA ALA A 122 6.78 4.59 14.37
C ALA A 122 5.42 4.24 13.76
N LEU A 123 4.48 5.16 13.90
CA LEU A 123 3.23 5.18 13.18
C LEU A 123 3.43 6.00 11.90
N LEU A 124 3.31 5.37 10.73
CA LEU A 124 3.51 6.04 9.46
C LEU A 124 2.17 6.31 8.78
N PRO A 125 1.95 7.50 8.19
CA PRO A 125 0.76 7.78 7.41
C PRO A 125 0.94 7.21 6.01
N LEU A 126 -0.07 6.49 5.53
CA LEU A 126 -0.14 5.94 4.18
C LEU A 126 -1.39 6.49 3.51
N SER A 127 -1.25 6.95 2.28
CA SER A 127 -2.40 7.30 1.45
C SER A 127 -3.05 6.01 0.93
N SER A 128 -4.38 5.99 0.87
CA SER A 128 -5.12 4.88 0.27
C SER A 128 -4.91 4.84 -1.25
N ALA A 129 -4.50 3.69 -1.77
CA ALA A 129 -4.37 3.49 -3.21
C ALA A 129 -5.76 3.44 -3.88
N LEU A 130 -6.77 2.94 -3.15
CA LEU A 130 -8.17 3.04 -3.55
C LEU A 130 -8.57 4.50 -3.82
N PHE A 131 -8.26 5.44 -2.93
CA PHE A 131 -8.77 6.82 -3.07
C PHE A 131 -7.92 7.78 -3.91
N GLU A 132 -6.90 7.29 -4.60
CA GLU A 132 -5.98 8.12 -5.38
C GLU A 132 -6.66 8.91 -6.51
N HIS A 133 -7.78 8.40 -7.07
CA HIS A 133 -8.48 8.99 -8.22
C HIS A 133 -9.93 9.40 -7.96
N THR A 134 -10.37 9.46 -6.70
CA THR A 134 -11.81 9.62 -6.38
C THR A 134 -12.36 11.04 -6.47
N ASP A 135 -11.54 12.04 -6.79
CA ASP A 135 -12.01 13.42 -7.04
C ASP A 135 -13.04 13.49 -8.18
N HIS A 136 -12.97 12.55 -9.12
CA HIS A 136 -13.86 12.45 -10.28
C HIS A 136 -14.77 11.22 -10.20
N VAL A 137 -15.11 10.74 -9.00
CA VAL A 137 -15.90 9.51 -8.82
C VAL A 137 -17.24 9.53 -9.58
N HIS A 138 -17.85 10.70 -9.71
CA HIS A 138 -19.13 10.89 -10.42
C HIS A 138 -19.01 10.82 -11.95
N GLU A 139 -17.79 10.89 -12.50
CA GLU A 139 -17.49 10.79 -13.93
C GLU A 139 -17.01 9.38 -14.31
N MET A 140 -16.84 8.49 -13.32
CA MET A 140 -16.31 7.16 -13.55
C MET A 140 -17.33 6.24 -14.22
N PRO A 141 -16.89 5.34 -15.12
CA PRO A 141 -17.74 4.27 -15.63
C PRO A 141 -18.32 3.42 -14.49
N ALA A 142 -19.52 2.91 -14.67
CA ALA A 142 -20.20 2.12 -13.64
C ALA A 142 -19.42 0.86 -13.23
N GLU A 143 -18.64 0.23 -14.13
CA GLU A 143 -17.72 -0.85 -13.76
C GLU A 143 -16.64 -0.39 -12.77
N THR A 144 -16.05 0.78 -13.00
CA THR A 144 -15.07 1.39 -12.08
C THR A 144 -15.72 1.73 -10.75
N LEU A 145 -16.94 2.25 -10.75
CA LEU A 145 -17.70 2.50 -9.52
C LEU A 145 -17.99 1.21 -8.74
N ARG A 146 -18.34 0.11 -9.42
CA ARG A 146 -18.49 -1.22 -8.79
C ARG A 146 -17.20 -1.65 -8.11
N TYR A 147 -16.07 -1.56 -8.82
CA TYR A 147 -14.76 -1.87 -8.25
C TYR A 147 -14.49 -1.06 -6.98
N TYR A 148 -14.69 0.26 -7.04
CA TYR A 148 -14.47 1.14 -5.88
C TYR A 148 -15.33 0.76 -4.67
N ARG A 149 -16.62 0.52 -4.91
CA ARG A 149 -17.58 0.14 -3.88
C ARG A 149 -17.21 -1.21 -3.25
N ASP A 150 -16.94 -2.21 -4.07
CA ASP A 150 -16.70 -3.58 -3.63
C ASP A 150 -15.34 -3.71 -2.92
N ASP A 151 -14.30 -2.98 -3.37
CA ASP A 151 -12.98 -2.96 -2.71
C ASP A 151 -13.04 -2.16 -1.39
N ALA A 152 -13.83 -1.07 -1.31
CA ALA A 152 -14.10 -0.38 -0.04
C ALA A 152 -14.86 -1.27 0.96
N ALA A 153 -15.87 -2.02 0.49
CA ALA A 153 -16.61 -2.98 1.31
C ALA A 153 -15.70 -4.11 1.81
N THR A 154 -14.80 -4.61 0.96
CA THR A 154 -13.76 -5.57 1.36
C THR A 154 -12.90 -4.98 2.47
N GLY A 155 -12.42 -3.75 2.29
CA GLY A 155 -11.61 -3.06 3.28
C GLY A 155 -12.29 -2.92 4.63
N LEU A 156 -13.57 -2.55 4.66
CA LEU A 156 -14.35 -2.50 5.92
C LEU A 156 -14.50 -3.86 6.60
N ALA A 157 -14.59 -4.94 5.83
CA ALA A 157 -14.77 -6.28 6.37
C ALA A 157 -13.48 -6.90 6.90
N THR A 158 -12.32 -6.54 6.32
CA THR A 158 -11.04 -7.22 6.61
C THR A 158 -10.04 -6.35 7.38
N MET A 159 -10.24 -5.04 7.49
CA MET A 159 -9.33 -4.17 8.22
C MET A 159 -9.30 -4.51 9.72
N PRO A 160 -8.10 -4.67 10.34
CA PRO A 160 -7.99 -4.83 11.79
C PRO A 160 -8.61 -3.65 12.55
N GLN A 161 -9.27 -3.92 13.68
CA GLN A 161 -9.97 -2.89 14.46
C GLN A 161 -8.97 -1.84 14.99
N GLU A 162 -7.76 -2.27 15.35
CA GLU A 162 -6.69 -1.40 15.84
C GLU A 162 -6.22 -0.39 14.79
N VAL A 163 -6.27 -0.76 13.50
CA VAL A 163 -6.00 0.15 12.38
C VAL A 163 -7.18 1.09 12.16
N ALA A 164 -8.41 0.56 12.22
CA ALA A 164 -9.63 1.35 12.08
C ALA A 164 -9.76 2.44 13.15
N ASP A 165 -9.40 2.13 14.40
CA ASP A 165 -9.44 3.06 15.55
C ASP A 165 -8.48 4.24 15.38
N LEU A 166 -7.38 4.06 14.65
CA LEU A 166 -6.41 5.13 14.36
C LEU A 166 -6.84 6.03 13.22
N ALA A 167 -7.75 5.59 12.34
CA ALA A 167 -8.10 6.29 11.10
C ALA A 167 -9.61 6.51 10.94
N PRO A 168 -10.30 7.20 11.88
CA PRO A 168 -11.76 7.33 11.86
C PRO A 168 -12.28 8.04 10.60
N LEU A 169 -11.54 9.01 10.06
CA LEU A 169 -11.91 9.68 8.81
C LEU A 169 -11.82 8.74 7.61
N TYR A 170 -10.79 7.89 7.56
CA TYR A 170 -10.63 6.87 6.52
C TYR A 170 -11.72 5.81 6.57
N VAL A 171 -12.07 5.35 7.76
CA VAL A 171 -13.18 4.41 7.94
C VAL A 171 -14.50 5.02 7.50
N ALA A 172 -14.74 6.32 7.79
CA ALA A 172 -15.93 7.02 7.30
C ALA A 172 -15.95 7.11 5.77
N GLU A 173 -14.81 7.37 5.14
CA GLU A 173 -14.68 7.44 3.68
C GLU A 173 -14.89 6.06 3.02
N LEU A 174 -14.37 4.98 3.61
CA LEU A 174 -14.68 3.62 3.16
C LEU A 174 -16.17 3.30 3.24
N ARG A 175 -16.86 3.71 4.32
CA ARG A 175 -18.33 3.53 4.43
C ARG A 175 -19.07 4.31 3.34
N ARG A 176 -18.64 5.54 3.05
CA ARG A 176 -19.19 6.34 1.96
C ARG A 176 -19.00 5.64 0.62
N ALA A 177 -17.78 5.16 0.33
CA ALA A 177 -17.45 4.47 -0.91
C ALA A 177 -18.21 3.14 -1.06
N ALA A 178 -18.29 2.33 0.00
CA ALA A 178 -19.03 1.07 0.01
C ALA A 178 -20.56 1.26 -0.16
N SER A 179 -21.07 2.47 0.07
CA SER A 179 -22.49 2.82 -0.08
C SER A 179 -22.80 3.50 -1.43
N LEU A 180 -21.83 3.61 -2.35
CA LEU A 180 -22.05 4.23 -3.65
C LEU A 180 -23.12 3.48 -4.45
N GLU A 181 -24.09 4.24 -4.96
CA GLU A 181 -25.03 3.74 -5.95
C GLU A 181 -24.31 3.54 -7.28
N VAL A 182 -24.45 2.35 -7.85
CA VAL A 182 -23.89 2.02 -9.15
C VAL A 182 -25.04 2.02 -10.15
N PRO A 183 -24.97 2.82 -11.23
CA PRO A 183 -25.95 2.77 -12.31
C PRO A 183 -26.08 1.35 -12.87
N ASP A 184 -27.33 0.90 -13.05
CA ASP A 184 -27.62 -0.40 -13.64
C ASP A 184 -27.46 -0.31 -15.17
N ASP A 185 -26.26 -0.61 -15.66
CA ASP A 185 -25.89 -0.53 -17.10
C ASP A 185 -26.76 -1.43 -17.99
N THR A 186 -27.48 -2.41 -17.41
CA THR A 186 -28.37 -3.31 -18.15
C THR A 186 -29.43 -2.57 -18.97
N ARG A 187 -29.82 -1.36 -18.55
CA ARG A 187 -30.79 -0.53 -19.29
C ARG A 187 -30.19 0.30 -20.42
N GLU A 188 -28.93 0.74 -20.33
CA GLU A 188 -28.36 1.60 -21.37
C GLU A 188 -27.89 0.81 -22.60
N GLU A 189 -27.42 -0.43 -22.42
CA GLU A 189 -27.10 -1.30 -23.57
C GLU A 189 -28.36 -1.74 -24.32
N GLU A 190 -29.46 -2.08 -23.65
CA GLU A 190 -30.73 -2.38 -24.34
C GLU A 190 -31.30 -1.15 -25.07
N THR A 191 -31.15 0.05 -24.49
CA THR A 191 -31.65 1.28 -25.13
C THR A 191 -30.75 1.75 -26.28
N ARG A 192 -29.41 1.56 -26.19
CA ARG A 192 -28.46 1.83 -27.30
C ARG A 192 -28.55 0.80 -28.41
N ALA A 193 -28.72 -0.48 -28.09
CA ALA A 193 -28.93 -1.54 -29.09
C ALA A 193 -30.27 -1.37 -29.83
N ALA A 194 -31.28 -0.81 -29.17
CA ALA A 194 -32.56 -0.49 -29.80
C ALA A 194 -32.56 0.84 -30.58
N SER A 195 -31.60 1.74 -30.35
CA SER A 195 -31.65 3.13 -30.83
C SER A 195 -30.31 3.70 -31.33
N SER A 196 -29.64 3.09 -32.32
CA SER A 196 -28.99 3.85 -33.43
C SER A 196 -28.07 2.99 -34.31
N PRO A 197 -28.22 3.06 -35.64
CA PRO A 197 -27.13 2.84 -36.57
C PRO A 197 -26.23 4.09 -36.61
N GLY A 198 -24.95 3.94 -36.25
CA GLY A 198 -23.87 4.80 -36.74
C GLY A 198 -23.65 6.15 -36.04
N ARG A 199 -23.34 6.19 -34.73
CA ARG A 199 -22.78 7.39 -34.10
C ARG A 199 -21.44 7.08 -33.41
N VAL A 200 -20.36 7.58 -34.01
CA VAL A 200 -18.99 7.56 -33.46
C VAL A 200 -18.93 8.53 -32.29
N LEU A 201 -18.62 8.05 -31.08
CA LEU A 201 -18.37 8.90 -29.90
C LEU A 201 -16.99 9.56 -30.00
N PRO A 202 -16.81 10.79 -29.49
CA PRO A 202 -15.52 11.47 -29.49
C PRO A 202 -14.59 10.85 -28.44
N ASN A 203 -13.44 10.34 -28.89
CA ASN A 203 -12.34 9.88 -28.04
C ASN A 203 -11.81 11.06 -27.20
N SER A 204 -12.16 11.11 -25.92
CA SER A 204 -11.50 12.00 -24.96
C SER A 204 -10.24 11.30 -24.43
N PRO A 205 -9.02 11.85 -24.66
CA PRO A 205 -7.77 11.21 -24.27
C PRO A 205 -7.65 10.97 -22.75
N ALA A 206 -8.36 11.74 -21.93
CA ALA A 206 -8.36 11.59 -20.48
C ALA A 206 -9.08 10.30 -20.02
N VAL A 207 -10.19 9.94 -20.68
CA VAL A 207 -10.98 8.74 -20.35
C VAL A 207 -10.26 7.48 -20.82
N GLU A 208 -9.66 7.51 -22.02
CA GLU A 208 -8.82 6.41 -22.50
C GLU A 208 -7.58 6.20 -21.62
N SER A 209 -6.95 7.28 -21.13
CA SER A 209 -5.79 7.17 -20.24
C SER A 209 -6.15 6.60 -18.87
N LEU A 210 -7.32 6.92 -18.32
CA LEU A 210 -7.77 6.42 -17.03
C LEU A 210 -8.19 4.94 -17.14
N ALA A 211 -8.98 4.59 -18.15
CA ALA A 211 -9.40 3.20 -18.41
C ALA A 211 -8.19 2.29 -18.67
N LYS A 212 -7.20 2.74 -19.44
CA LYS A 212 -5.96 1.99 -19.67
C LYS A 212 -5.14 1.81 -18.38
N ARG A 213 -5.05 2.83 -17.52
CA ARG A 213 -4.35 2.74 -16.23
C ARG A 213 -5.06 1.81 -15.25
N ILE A 214 -6.39 1.83 -15.22
CA ILE A 214 -7.19 0.91 -14.42
C ILE A 214 -7.03 -0.52 -14.92
N ALA A 215 -7.08 -0.73 -16.24
CA ALA A 215 -6.80 -2.04 -16.83
C ALA A 215 -5.38 -2.54 -16.51
N ASP A 216 -4.38 -1.65 -16.55
CA ASP A 216 -3.00 -1.99 -16.14
C ASP A 216 -2.90 -2.32 -14.65
N LEU A 217 -3.65 -1.64 -13.78
CA LEU A 217 -3.72 -1.93 -12.34
C LEU A 217 -4.39 -3.28 -12.07
N LEU A 218 -5.52 -3.56 -12.73
CA LEU A 218 -6.23 -4.84 -12.65
C LEU A 218 -5.38 -6.00 -13.21
N ALA A 219 -4.65 -5.78 -14.31
CA ALA A 219 -3.75 -6.76 -14.90
C ALA A 219 -2.51 -7.05 -14.03
N ARG A 220 -2.03 -6.08 -13.25
CA ARG A 220 -0.93 -6.31 -12.29
C ARG A 220 -1.38 -7.12 -11.08
N ARG A 221 -2.66 -7.06 -10.71
CA ARG A 221 -3.24 -7.85 -9.61
C ARG A 221 -3.36 -9.34 -9.98
N THR A 222 -3.65 -9.67 -11.24
CA THR A 222 -3.81 -11.07 -11.70
C THR A 222 -2.48 -11.81 -11.95
N VAL A 223 -1.37 -11.11 -12.18
CA VAL A 223 -0.06 -11.74 -12.43
C VAL A 223 0.62 -12.21 -11.13
N VAL A 224 0.29 -11.63 -9.98
CA VAL A 224 0.91 -11.99 -8.69
C VAL A 224 0.31 -13.27 -8.09
N ASP A 225 -0.94 -13.62 -8.40
CA ASP A 225 -1.59 -14.82 -7.84
C ASP A 225 -1.17 -16.16 -8.51
N ALA A 226 -0.55 -16.13 -9.69
CA ALA A 226 -0.24 -17.37 -10.43
C ALA A 226 1.16 -17.93 -10.15
N ASP A 227 2.15 -17.11 -9.77
CA ASP A 227 3.55 -17.53 -9.67
C ASP A 227 4.16 -17.47 -8.26
N ASP A 228 3.52 -16.80 -7.28
CA ASP A 228 4.19 -16.47 -6.01
C ASP A 228 3.96 -17.46 -4.84
N LEU A 229 3.32 -18.61 -5.10
CA LEU A 229 3.14 -19.67 -4.08
C LEU A 229 4.07 -20.89 -4.26
N ARG A 230 5.13 -20.78 -5.06
CA ARG A 230 6.20 -21.81 -5.07
C ARG A 230 7.56 -21.18 -4.83
N SER A 231 7.90 -21.01 -3.55
CA SER A 231 9.27 -20.77 -3.13
C SER A 231 10.21 -21.81 -3.76
N PRO A 232 11.30 -21.40 -4.44
CA PRO A 232 12.34 -22.31 -4.92
C PRO A 232 12.90 -23.21 -3.80
N ARG A 233 12.81 -22.80 -2.53
CA ARG A 233 13.23 -23.60 -1.37
C ARG A 233 12.38 -24.85 -1.13
N ASP A 234 11.14 -24.90 -1.62
CA ASP A 234 10.29 -26.08 -1.47
C ASP A 234 10.55 -27.14 -2.56
N ARG A 235 11.18 -26.76 -3.69
CA ARG A 235 11.62 -27.73 -4.72
C ARG A 235 12.89 -28.46 -4.30
N ASP A 236 13.83 -27.79 -3.64
CA ASP A 236 15.10 -28.41 -3.24
C ASP A 236 14.97 -29.33 -2.01
N ARG A 237 14.01 -29.06 -1.10
CA ARG A 237 13.79 -29.88 0.09
C ARG A 237 13.24 -31.29 -0.22
N ALA A 238 12.55 -31.45 -1.35
CA ALA A 238 12.08 -32.76 -1.82
C ALA A 238 13.21 -33.61 -2.43
N ALA A 239 14.25 -32.98 -2.99
CA ALA A 239 15.38 -33.69 -3.60
C ALA A 239 16.44 -34.14 -2.57
N THR A 240 16.64 -33.40 -1.47
CA THR A 240 17.67 -33.75 -0.47
C THR A 240 17.24 -34.86 0.49
N ASN A 241 15.94 -35.09 0.69
CA ASN A 241 15.44 -36.10 1.62
C ASN A 241 15.45 -37.54 1.05
N HIS A 242 15.77 -37.72 -0.23
CA HIS A 242 15.90 -39.05 -0.84
C HIS A 242 17.36 -39.58 -0.86
N GLN A 243 18.36 -38.77 -0.48
CA GLN A 243 19.77 -39.20 -0.43
C GLN A 243 20.31 -39.43 0.98
N ARG A 244 19.54 -39.13 2.05
CA ARG A 244 20.01 -39.26 3.44
C ARG A 244 19.63 -40.57 4.14
N HIS A 245 19.03 -41.52 3.43
CA HIS A 245 18.65 -42.85 3.96
C HIS A 245 19.47 -44.04 3.44
N GLN A 246 20.65 -43.81 2.82
CA GLN A 246 21.48 -44.92 2.29
C GLN A 246 22.93 -44.99 2.80
N ARG A 247 23.29 -44.33 3.90
CA ARG A 247 24.67 -44.47 4.44
C ARG A 247 24.73 -44.39 5.97
N GLU A 248 24.21 -45.40 6.67
CA GLU A 248 24.72 -45.77 8.00
C GLU A 248 24.60 -47.29 8.18
N ASP A 249 25.63 -48.00 7.72
CA ASP A 249 25.93 -49.39 8.09
C ASP A 249 26.91 -49.34 9.27
N PRO A 250 26.55 -49.83 10.49
CA PRO A 250 27.50 -49.98 11.57
C PRO A 250 28.09 -51.39 11.60
N SER A 251 29.34 -51.52 11.15
CA SER A 251 30.30 -52.49 11.72
C SER A 251 30.72 -51.94 13.09
N GLY A 252 30.88 -52.64 14.21
CA GLY A 252 30.96 -54.05 14.58
C GLY A 252 31.35 -54.08 16.07
N PRO A 253 31.41 -55.24 16.74
CA PRO A 253 31.44 -55.33 18.20
C PRO A 253 32.86 -55.27 18.78
N ALA A 254 33.02 -54.62 19.93
CA ALA A 254 34.19 -54.75 20.79
C ALA A 254 33.76 -55.22 22.18
N GLY A 255 34.20 -56.42 22.55
CA GLY A 255 34.07 -56.98 23.89
C GLY A 255 35.26 -56.67 24.79
N ARG A 256 35.15 -57.19 26.02
CA ARG A 256 36.12 -57.28 27.13
C ARG A 256 36.40 -55.98 27.87
N GLU A 257 36.65 -55.97 29.18
CA GLU A 257 36.50 -56.90 30.30
C GLU A 257 36.65 -56.02 31.56
N ARG A 258 36.01 -56.40 32.66
CA ARG A 258 36.12 -55.75 33.97
C ARG A 258 37.42 -56.16 34.68
N PRO A 259 37.85 -55.42 35.73
CA PRO A 259 38.29 -56.02 36.97
C PRO A 259 37.12 -56.34 37.92
#